data_AF-A0A4W4F4R4-F1
#
_entry.id   AF-A0A4W4F4R4-F1
#
_cell.length_a   1.000
_cell.length_b   1.000
_cell.length_c   1.000
_cell.angle_alpha   90.00
_cell.angle_beta   90.00
_cell.angle_gamma   90.00
#
_symmetry.space_group_name_H-M   'P 1'
#
loop_
_entity.id
_entity.type
_entity.pdbx_description
1 polymer ?
#
loop_
_entity_poly.entity_id
_entity_poly.type
_entity_poly.pdbx_seq_one_letter_code
_entity_poly.pdbx_strand_id
1 'polypeptide(L)'
;MKADTIATDWKPPEVLEMYLPGGMCGYDREGSPVWYDVIGPVDPKGLLLSASKQDFVKCKVRDCEMLQKECDLQSQRLGKHVESITMIYDCEGLGLKHLWKPAIETYGEVRLSSVLTMFEDNYPEGLKRLFVIKAPKLFPVAYNLVKHFLSEDTRHKIMVLGSNWQEVLRNHIDPEHLPAVYGGELTDPDGDPCCRTRINQGGQVPKRYYARDFIKVQYDQCVSVGRGSSHQLEYEILVPGCVLGWQFTSEGGDVGFGIFIKKNRGEWMKAGQMLEVLPSQRYNAHLVPEDGSLTCTEAGVYVLRFDNTYSIFQSKRVSFSVEVLLPSRDSQSHPETSRTSNHKAPISQ
;
A
#
# COMPACT_ATOMS: atom_id res chain seq x y z
N MET A 1 -0.14 -27.73 -6.03
CA MET A 1 0.20 -27.88 -4.60
C MET A 1 -1.10 -27.71 -3.84
N LYS A 2 -1.44 -28.60 -2.90
CA LYS A 2 -2.68 -28.47 -2.12
C LYS A 2 -2.47 -27.40 -1.05
N ALA A 3 -3.49 -26.58 -0.77
CA ALA A 3 -3.40 -25.49 0.21
C ALA A 3 -3.04 -26.04 1.61
N ASP A 4 -3.69 -27.12 2.03
CA ASP A 4 -3.56 -27.72 3.37
C ASP A 4 -2.13 -28.09 3.78
N THR A 5 -1.26 -28.42 2.81
CA THR A 5 0.13 -28.84 3.07
C THR A 5 1.16 -27.74 2.80
N ILE A 6 0.75 -26.56 2.34
CA ILE A 6 1.70 -25.47 2.04
C ILE A 6 2.42 -24.96 3.30
N ALA A 7 1.73 -25.02 4.45
CA ALA A 7 2.27 -24.62 5.74
C ALA A 7 3.43 -25.52 6.22
N THR A 8 3.49 -26.77 5.75
CA THR A 8 4.52 -27.74 6.14
C THR A 8 5.55 -28.00 5.05
N ASP A 9 5.14 -27.95 3.78
CA ASP A 9 5.94 -28.46 2.66
C ASP A 9 6.67 -27.35 1.90
N TRP A 10 6.34 -26.08 2.15
CA TRP A 10 6.91 -24.95 1.45
C TRP A 10 7.57 -23.97 2.41
N LYS A 11 8.87 -23.74 2.20
CA LYS A 11 9.62 -22.69 2.90
C LYS A 11 9.65 -21.43 2.03
N PRO A 12 9.28 -20.25 2.58
CA PRO A 12 9.44 -19.00 1.85
C PRO A 12 10.90 -18.73 1.50
N PRO A 13 11.16 -17.98 0.42
CA PRO A 13 12.46 -17.37 0.19
C PRO A 13 12.89 -16.53 1.39
N GLU A 14 14.18 -16.60 1.75
CA GLU A 14 14.77 -15.87 2.88
C GLU A 14 14.45 -14.36 2.82
N VAL A 15 14.45 -13.77 1.63
CA VAL A 15 14.11 -12.36 1.44
C VAL A 15 12.68 -12.02 1.89
N LEU A 16 11.73 -12.92 1.68
CA LEU A 16 10.35 -12.72 2.12
C LEU A 16 10.23 -12.95 3.62
N GLU A 17 10.89 -13.96 4.16
CA GLU A 17 10.89 -14.25 5.59
C GLU A 17 11.49 -13.08 6.41
N MET A 18 12.52 -12.42 5.88
CA MET A 18 13.26 -11.36 6.57
C MET A 18 12.69 -9.96 6.31
N TYR A 19 12.13 -9.68 5.13
CA TYR A 19 11.76 -8.30 4.73
C TYR A 19 10.29 -8.10 4.37
N LEU A 20 9.45 -9.14 4.33
CA LEU A 20 8.00 -8.97 4.18
C LEU A 20 7.40 -8.68 5.56
N PRO A 21 6.92 -7.45 5.83
CA PRO A 21 6.44 -7.10 7.15
C PRO A 21 5.08 -7.72 7.44
N GLY A 22 4.85 -7.92 8.74
CA GLY A 22 3.62 -8.44 9.31
C GLY A 22 3.83 -9.73 10.08
N GLY A 23 2.76 -10.22 10.70
CA GLY A 23 2.77 -11.44 11.48
C GLY A 23 1.61 -11.53 12.45
N MET A 24 1.38 -12.74 12.98
CA MET A 24 0.36 -13.00 13.97
C MET A 24 0.91 -12.75 15.38
N CYS A 25 0.18 -11.98 16.20
CA CYS A 25 0.58 -11.72 17.58
C CYS A 25 -0.62 -11.49 18.50
N GLY A 26 -0.87 -12.42 19.42
CA GLY A 26 -1.96 -12.29 20.39
C GLY A 26 -3.35 -12.60 19.80
N TYR A 27 -4.36 -12.42 20.65
CA TYR A 27 -5.77 -12.70 20.37
C TYR A 27 -6.61 -11.52 20.84
N ASP A 28 -7.73 -11.28 20.17
CA ASP A 28 -8.71 -10.31 20.64
C ASP A 28 -9.49 -10.84 21.86
N ARG A 29 -10.33 -9.98 22.46
CA ARG A 29 -11.13 -10.34 23.65
C ARG A 29 -12.07 -11.52 23.45
N GLU A 30 -12.38 -11.87 22.20
CA GLU A 30 -13.23 -13.00 21.85
C GLU A 30 -12.40 -14.22 21.42
N GLY A 31 -11.07 -14.17 21.52
CA GLY A 31 -10.17 -15.28 21.19
C GLY A 31 -9.81 -15.38 19.71
N SER A 32 -10.24 -14.42 18.88
CA SER A 32 -9.85 -14.39 17.47
C SER A 32 -8.37 -14.00 17.32
N PRO A 33 -7.56 -14.73 16.53
CA PRO A 33 -6.17 -14.35 16.29
C PRO A 33 -6.03 -12.95 15.70
N VAL A 34 -4.97 -12.23 16.10
CA VAL A 34 -4.68 -10.88 15.60
C VAL A 34 -3.49 -10.89 14.65
N TRP A 35 -3.71 -10.40 13.43
CA TRP A 35 -2.67 -10.23 12.41
C TRP A 35 -2.28 -8.76 12.27
N TYR A 36 -0.98 -8.48 12.20
CA TYR A 36 -0.43 -7.15 12.01
C TYR A 36 0.18 -7.03 10.62
N ASP A 37 -0.08 -5.92 9.93
CA ASP A 37 0.57 -5.53 8.69
C ASP A 37 1.20 -4.14 8.87
N VAL A 38 2.53 -4.05 8.80
CA VAL A 38 3.28 -2.78 8.96
C VAL A 38 3.66 -2.23 7.59
N ILE A 39 3.12 -1.06 7.21
CA ILE A 39 3.20 -0.58 5.82
C ILE A 39 4.42 0.31 5.57
N GLY A 40 4.70 1.30 6.41
CA GLY A 40 5.77 2.28 6.17
C GLY A 40 7.16 1.72 5.83
N PRO A 41 7.67 0.69 6.53
CA PRO A 41 9.01 0.14 6.27
C PRO A 41 9.07 -0.81 5.07
N VAL A 42 7.94 -1.12 4.41
CA VAL A 42 7.95 -1.94 3.20
C VAL A 42 8.86 -1.31 2.14
N ASP A 43 9.63 -2.15 1.47
CA ASP A 43 10.38 -1.83 0.26
C ASP A 43 9.77 -2.56 -0.96
N PRO A 44 8.75 -1.96 -1.62
CA PRO A 44 8.01 -2.65 -2.67
C PRO A 44 8.90 -2.98 -3.88
N LYS A 45 9.82 -2.08 -4.23
CA LYS A 45 10.76 -2.28 -5.34
C LYS A 45 11.72 -3.41 -5.01
N GLY A 46 12.40 -3.35 -3.87
CA GLY A 46 13.39 -4.36 -3.48
C GLY A 46 12.80 -5.75 -3.39
N LEU A 47 11.61 -5.89 -2.79
CA LEU A 47 10.92 -7.16 -2.69
C LEU A 47 10.48 -7.70 -4.07
N LEU A 48 10.00 -6.86 -5.01
CA LEU A 48 9.62 -7.33 -6.36
C LEU A 48 10.81 -7.68 -7.26
N LEU A 49 11.95 -7.02 -7.05
CA LEU A 49 13.18 -7.37 -7.75
C LEU A 49 13.78 -8.68 -7.19
N SER A 50 13.42 -9.08 -5.97
CA SER A 50 14.01 -10.21 -5.27
C SER A 50 13.15 -11.49 -5.28
N ALA A 51 11.82 -11.37 -5.37
CA ALA A 51 10.90 -12.51 -5.32
C ALA A 51 9.86 -12.48 -6.43
N SER A 52 9.31 -13.65 -6.78
CA SER A 52 8.29 -13.76 -7.81
C SER A 52 6.88 -13.48 -7.26
N LYS A 53 5.94 -13.06 -8.13
CA LYS A 53 4.52 -12.92 -7.79
C LYS A 53 3.96 -14.20 -7.14
N GLN A 54 4.37 -15.37 -7.62
CA GLN A 54 3.95 -16.66 -7.08
C GLN A 54 4.45 -16.90 -5.65
N ASP A 55 5.65 -16.44 -5.30
CA ASP A 55 6.18 -16.58 -3.94
C ASP A 55 5.40 -15.71 -2.95
N PHE A 56 4.98 -14.51 -3.37
CA PHE A 56 4.08 -13.68 -2.57
C PHE A 56 2.72 -14.35 -2.34
N VAL A 57 2.12 -14.92 -3.39
CA VAL A 57 0.85 -15.64 -3.27
C VAL A 57 0.99 -16.82 -2.31
N LYS A 58 2.07 -17.61 -2.44
CA LYS A 58 2.33 -18.76 -1.54
C LYS A 58 2.57 -18.34 -0.09
N CYS A 59 3.29 -17.24 0.16
CA CYS A 59 3.42 -16.69 1.52
C CYS A 59 2.05 -16.38 2.10
N LYS A 60 1.17 -15.76 1.31
CA LYS A 60 -0.15 -15.38 1.76
C LYS A 60 -1.09 -16.56 2.00
N VAL A 61 -1.09 -17.55 1.12
CA VAL A 61 -1.82 -18.82 1.37
C VAL A 61 -1.32 -19.46 2.66
N ARG A 62 0.00 -19.52 2.85
CA ARG A 62 0.61 -20.08 4.06
C ARG A 62 0.18 -19.33 5.33
N ASP A 63 0.20 -18.00 5.30
CA ASP A 63 -0.23 -17.17 6.43
C ASP A 63 -1.73 -17.41 6.74
N CYS A 64 -2.60 -17.55 5.73
CA CYS A 64 -4.02 -17.90 5.92
C CYS A 64 -4.20 -19.28 6.57
N GLU A 65 -3.49 -20.30 6.09
CA GLU A 65 -3.53 -21.66 6.66
C GLU A 65 -3.04 -21.68 8.12
N MET A 66 -2.02 -20.90 8.44
CA MET A 66 -1.53 -20.75 9.82
C MET A 66 -2.58 -20.09 10.72
N LEU A 67 -3.25 -19.04 10.23
CA LEU A 67 -4.32 -18.37 10.96
C LEU A 67 -5.53 -19.29 11.20
N GLN A 68 -5.92 -20.08 10.19
CA GLN A 68 -7.01 -21.04 10.33
C GLN A 68 -6.69 -22.12 11.37
N LYS A 69 -5.47 -22.68 11.34
CA LYS A 69 -5.03 -23.64 12.36
C LYS A 69 -5.05 -23.04 13.76
N GLU A 70 -4.70 -21.76 13.89
CA GLU A 70 -4.77 -21.07 15.18
C GLU A 70 -6.22 -20.84 15.63
N CYS A 71 -7.13 -20.50 14.72
CA CYS A 71 -8.58 -20.44 14.99
C CYS A 71 -9.12 -21.78 15.50
N ASP A 72 -8.75 -22.90 14.88
CA ASP A 72 -9.16 -24.25 15.31
C ASP A 72 -8.64 -24.57 16.71
N LEU A 73 -7.38 -24.19 17.00
CA LEU A 73 -6.76 -24.38 18.30
C LEU A 73 -7.42 -23.51 19.38
N GLN A 74 -7.75 -22.27 19.06
CA GLN A 74 -8.51 -21.39 19.95
C GLN A 74 -9.93 -21.91 20.20
N SER A 75 -10.56 -22.50 19.18
CA SER A 75 -11.87 -23.10 19.32
C SER A 75 -11.87 -24.23 20.34
N GLN A 76 -10.84 -25.08 20.30
CA GLN A 76 -10.65 -26.16 21.28
C GLN A 76 -10.35 -25.62 22.68
N ARG A 77 -9.49 -24.61 22.80
CA ARG A 77 -9.09 -24.02 24.09
C ARG A 77 -10.26 -23.34 24.81
N LEU A 78 -11.11 -22.64 24.06
CA LEU A 78 -12.21 -21.84 24.60
C LEU A 78 -13.54 -22.59 24.63
N GLY A 79 -13.62 -23.76 24.00
CA GLY A 79 -14.86 -24.55 23.91
C GLY A 79 -15.96 -23.85 23.11
N LYS A 80 -15.59 -22.97 22.17
CA LYS A 80 -16.51 -22.21 21.31
C LYS A 80 -15.98 -22.16 19.89
N HIS A 81 -16.83 -21.95 18.90
CA HIS A 81 -16.39 -21.82 17.52
C HIS A 81 -15.70 -20.46 17.29
N VAL A 82 -14.44 -20.50 16.86
CA VAL A 82 -13.64 -19.34 16.45
C VAL A 82 -13.20 -19.59 15.02
N GLU A 83 -13.67 -18.76 14.09
CA GLU A 83 -13.33 -18.86 12.65
C GLU A 83 -12.88 -17.55 12.03
N SER A 84 -13.02 -16.44 12.76
CA SER A 84 -12.75 -15.10 12.25
C SER A 84 -11.49 -14.50 12.88
N ILE A 85 -10.78 -13.67 12.12
CA ILE A 85 -9.53 -13.00 12.51
C ILE A 85 -9.70 -11.50 12.62
N THR A 86 -8.91 -10.88 13.48
CA THR A 86 -8.80 -9.41 13.59
C THR A 86 -7.49 -8.95 12.93
N MET A 87 -7.56 -7.95 12.05
CA MET A 87 -6.38 -7.41 11.37
C MET A 87 -6.08 -5.98 11.83
N ILE A 88 -4.80 -5.64 12.02
CA ILE A 88 -4.32 -4.30 12.33
C ILE A 88 -3.34 -3.86 11.24
N TYR A 89 -3.73 -2.82 10.51
CA TYR A 89 -2.95 -2.19 9.46
C TYR A 89 -2.29 -0.92 9.99
N ASP A 90 -1.00 -1.03 10.29
CA ASP A 90 -0.18 0.12 10.64
C ASP A 90 0.25 0.87 9.38
N CYS A 91 -0.45 1.97 9.10
CA CYS A 91 -0.20 2.83 7.94
C CYS A 91 0.79 3.96 8.22
N GLU A 92 1.45 3.99 9.39
CA GLU A 92 2.51 4.95 9.66
C GLU A 92 3.62 4.79 8.61
N GLY A 93 4.07 5.92 8.05
CA GLY A 93 5.07 5.92 6.98
C GLY A 93 4.54 5.53 5.59
N LEU A 94 3.23 5.29 5.43
CA LEU A 94 2.63 5.18 4.09
C LEU A 94 2.93 6.45 3.29
N GLY A 95 3.51 6.23 2.12
CA GLY A 95 4.10 7.27 1.28
C GLY A 95 4.08 6.88 -0.19
N LEU A 96 4.50 7.82 -1.04
CA LEU A 96 4.46 7.71 -2.50
C LEU A 96 5.15 6.46 -3.06
N LYS A 97 6.21 5.95 -2.42
CA LYS A 97 6.89 4.71 -2.80
C LYS A 97 5.97 3.47 -2.83
N HIS A 98 4.88 3.47 -2.04
CA HIS A 98 3.91 2.38 -1.99
C HIS A 98 2.86 2.49 -3.09
N LEU A 99 2.77 3.63 -3.76
CA LEU A 99 1.86 3.85 -4.89
C LEU A 99 2.51 3.51 -6.24
N TRP A 100 3.68 2.87 -6.23
CA TRP A 100 4.37 2.48 -7.44
C TRP A 100 3.54 1.42 -8.19
N LYS A 101 3.13 1.71 -9.42
CA LYS A 101 2.17 0.91 -10.19
C LYS A 101 2.53 -0.60 -10.25
N PRO A 102 3.76 -1.02 -10.60
CA PRO A 102 4.13 -2.44 -10.57
C PRO A 102 3.97 -3.09 -9.18
N ALA A 103 4.21 -2.32 -8.10
CA ALA A 103 3.93 -2.76 -6.75
C ALA A 103 2.44 -2.80 -6.43
N ILE A 104 1.62 -1.87 -6.89
CA ILE A 104 0.17 -1.96 -6.69
C ILE A 104 -0.39 -3.15 -7.47
N GLU A 105 0.01 -3.34 -8.72
CA GLU A 105 -0.46 -4.46 -9.54
C GLU A 105 0.02 -5.80 -8.96
N THR A 106 1.26 -5.88 -8.46
CA THR A 106 1.75 -7.16 -7.93
C THR A 106 1.38 -7.36 -6.46
N TYR A 107 1.62 -6.39 -5.56
CA TYR A 107 1.24 -6.49 -4.15
C TYR A 107 -0.21 -6.15 -3.88
N GLY A 108 -0.83 -5.16 -4.52
CA GLY A 108 -2.25 -4.86 -4.28
C GLY A 108 -3.13 -6.02 -4.69
N GLU A 109 -2.89 -6.59 -5.88
CA GLU A 109 -3.56 -7.80 -6.34
C GLU A 109 -3.23 -9.02 -5.46
N VAL A 110 -1.97 -9.24 -5.08
CA VAL A 110 -1.63 -10.45 -4.28
C VAL A 110 -1.92 -10.31 -2.78
N ARG A 111 -1.60 -9.17 -2.18
CA ARG A 111 -1.74 -8.93 -0.73
C ARG A 111 -3.17 -8.60 -0.35
N LEU A 112 -3.92 -7.85 -1.16
CA LEU A 112 -5.32 -7.53 -0.86
C LEU A 112 -6.27 -8.47 -1.58
N SER A 113 -6.20 -8.64 -2.91
CA SER A 113 -7.10 -9.58 -3.58
C SER A 113 -6.79 -11.03 -3.22
N SER A 114 -5.56 -11.55 -3.36
CA SER A 114 -5.38 -12.99 -3.08
C SER A 114 -5.60 -13.36 -1.61
N VAL A 115 -5.30 -12.50 -0.63
CA VAL A 115 -5.62 -12.77 0.78
C VAL A 115 -7.12 -12.65 1.03
N LEU A 116 -7.73 -11.52 0.68
CA LEU A 116 -9.13 -11.24 1.04
C LEU A 116 -10.11 -12.00 0.17
N THR A 117 -9.81 -12.22 -1.11
CA THR A 117 -10.56 -13.13 -1.99
C THR A 117 -10.37 -14.59 -1.57
N MET A 118 -9.19 -15.03 -1.12
CA MET A 118 -9.08 -16.40 -0.55
C MET A 118 -9.84 -16.54 0.77
N PHE A 119 -9.86 -15.51 1.61
CA PHE A 119 -10.76 -15.49 2.76
C PHE A 119 -12.20 -15.50 2.28
N GLU A 120 -12.65 -14.64 1.37
CA GLU A 120 -14.05 -14.59 0.95
C GLU A 120 -14.54 -15.85 0.20
N ASP A 121 -13.74 -16.42 -0.72
CA ASP A 121 -14.12 -17.57 -1.55
C ASP A 121 -14.04 -18.90 -0.80
N ASN A 122 -13.10 -19.04 0.15
CA ASN A 122 -12.92 -20.29 0.91
C ASN A 122 -13.45 -20.19 2.36
N TYR A 123 -13.59 -18.98 2.90
CA TYR A 123 -13.91 -18.68 4.31
C TYR A 123 -14.78 -17.41 4.43
N PRO A 124 -16.03 -17.42 3.96
CA PRO A 124 -16.87 -16.22 3.79
C PRO A 124 -17.05 -15.33 5.04
N GLU A 125 -16.75 -15.83 6.25
CA GLU A 125 -16.74 -15.08 7.51
C GLU A 125 -15.34 -14.92 8.16
N GLY A 126 -14.26 -15.18 7.42
CA GLY A 126 -12.89 -15.24 7.94
C GLY A 126 -12.37 -13.91 8.47
N LEU A 127 -12.76 -12.77 7.88
CA LEU A 127 -12.40 -11.46 8.44
C LEU A 127 -13.46 -10.99 9.44
N LYS A 128 -13.05 -10.72 10.68
CA LYS A 128 -13.91 -10.12 11.71
C LYS A 128 -13.94 -8.61 11.59
N ARG A 129 -12.77 -7.97 11.72
CA ARG A 129 -12.56 -6.50 11.66
C ARG A 129 -11.14 -6.21 11.18
N LEU A 130 -10.99 -5.07 10.50
CA LEU A 130 -9.69 -4.54 10.09
C LEU A 130 -9.54 -3.11 10.61
N PHE A 131 -8.61 -2.90 11.53
CA PHE A 131 -8.28 -1.57 12.06
C PHE A 131 -7.15 -0.94 11.26
N VAL A 132 -7.41 0.20 10.63
CA VAL A 132 -6.36 1.02 10.02
C VAL A 132 -5.94 2.09 11.03
N ILE A 133 -4.68 2.06 11.44
CA ILE A 133 -4.12 3.02 12.40
C ILE A 133 -3.07 3.92 11.75
N LYS A 134 -2.89 5.11 12.33
CA LYS A 134 -1.87 6.09 11.91
C LYS A 134 -1.90 6.40 10.40
N ALA A 135 -3.09 6.41 9.81
CA ALA A 135 -3.30 6.66 8.40
C ALA A 135 -2.91 8.12 8.02
N PRO A 136 -1.96 8.33 7.10
CA PRO A 136 -1.57 9.68 6.67
C PRO A 136 -2.58 10.25 5.66
N LYS A 137 -2.43 11.53 5.32
CA LYS A 137 -3.26 12.21 4.28
C LYS A 137 -3.25 11.51 2.91
N LEU A 138 -2.25 10.68 2.66
CA LEU A 138 -2.14 9.89 1.43
C LEU A 138 -3.04 8.64 1.42
N PHE A 139 -3.51 8.18 2.60
CA PHE A 139 -4.29 6.95 2.73
C PHE A 139 -5.54 6.90 1.82
N PRO A 140 -6.35 7.97 1.67
CA PRO A 140 -7.49 7.93 0.75
C PRO A 140 -7.12 7.57 -0.70
N VAL A 141 -5.96 8.02 -1.17
CA VAL A 141 -5.46 7.71 -2.51
C VAL A 141 -5.06 6.23 -2.58
N ALA A 142 -4.29 5.75 -1.60
CA ALA A 142 -3.89 4.35 -1.53
C ALA A 142 -5.11 3.41 -1.43
N TYR A 143 -6.08 3.75 -0.59
CA TYR A 143 -7.32 3.00 -0.43
C TYR A 143 -8.12 2.94 -1.73
N ASN A 144 -8.18 4.03 -2.50
CA ASN A 144 -8.87 4.04 -3.79
C ASN A 144 -8.27 3.05 -4.80
N LEU A 145 -6.95 2.82 -4.72
CA LEU A 145 -6.23 1.89 -5.60
C LEU A 145 -6.41 0.43 -5.24
N VAL A 146 -6.92 0.14 -4.04
CA VAL A 146 -7.11 -1.24 -3.60
C VAL A 146 -8.55 -1.58 -3.32
N LYS A 147 -9.44 -0.60 -3.13
CA LYS A 147 -10.83 -0.84 -2.74
C LYS A 147 -11.58 -1.71 -3.74
N HIS A 148 -11.25 -1.64 -5.03
CA HIS A 148 -11.90 -2.43 -6.07
C HIS A 148 -11.57 -3.94 -5.99
N PHE A 149 -10.53 -4.31 -5.25
CA PHE A 149 -10.20 -5.69 -4.91
C PHE A 149 -10.93 -6.20 -3.67
N LEU A 150 -11.67 -5.34 -2.97
CA LEU A 150 -12.38 -5.67 -1.74
C LEU A 150 -13.86 -5.90 -2.02
N SER A 151 -14.46 -6.96 -1.45
CA SER A 151 -15.92 -7.10 -1.42
C SER A 151 -16.59 -5.99 -0.61
N GLU A 152 -17.90 -5.88 -0.78
CA GLU A 152 -18.70 -4.96 0.01
C GLU A 152 -18.67 -5.30 1.51
N ASP A 153 -18.71 -6.58 1.88
CA ASP A 153 -18.65 -7.03 3.29
C ASP A 153 -17.32 -6.64 3.94
N THR A 154 -16.20 -6.93 3.28
CA THR A 154 -14.86 -6.54 3.77
C THR A 154 -14.74 -5.03 3.93
N ARG A 155 -15.29 -4.23 3.01
CA ARG A 155 -15.28 -2.75 3.14
C ARG A 155 -16.04 -2.26 4.38
N HIS A 156 -17.14 -2.92 4.76
CA HIS A 156 -17.88 -2.56 5.97
C HIS A 156 -17.14 -2.94 7.28
N LYS A 157 -16.22 -3.90 7.22
CA LYS A 157 -15.40 -4.34 8.36
C LYS A 157 -14.13 -3.50 8.56
N ILE A 158 -13.81 -2.60 7.63
CA ILE A 158 -12.64 -1.71 7.72
C ILE A 158 -12.98 -0.48 8.59
N MET A 159 -12.22 -0.31 9.66
CA MET A 159 -12.35 0.82 10.59
C MET A 159 -11.08 1.68 10.51
N VAL A 160 -11.21 2.88 9.94
CA VAL A 160 -10.12 3.86 9.90
C VAL A 160 -10.12 4.68 11.19
N LEU A 161 -9.12 4.44 12.04
CA LEU A 161 -9.04 5.03 13.37
C LEU A 161 -8.32 6.38 13.36
N GLY A 162 -8.83 7.31 14.18
CA GLY A 162 -8.25 8.64 14.40
C GLY A 162 -7.15 8.65 15.47
N SER A 163 -6.98 9.78 16.16
CA SER A 163 -5.94 9.94 17.19
C SER A 163 -6.13 9.05 18.43
N ASN A 164 -7.33 8.58 18.70
CA ASN A 164 -7.67 7.69 19.82
C ASN A 164 -7.50 6.20 19.49
N TRP A 165 -6.74 5.86 18.44
CA TRP A 165 -6.58 4.49 17.97
C TRP A 165 -6.12 3.51 19.07
N GLN A 166 -5.23 3.91 19.98
CA GLN A 166 -4.78 3.05 21.10
C GLN A 166 -5.89 2.71 22.09
N GLU A 167 -6.81 3.64 22.34
CA GLU A 167 -7.97 3.39 23.21
C GLU A 167 -8.93 2.41 22.54
N VAL A 168 -9.22 2.62 21.26
CA VAL A 168 -10.09 1.74 20.49
C VAL A 168 -9.51 0.32 20.40
N LEU A 169 -8.20 0.16 20.17
CA LEU A 169 -7.56 -1.16 20.16
C LEU A 169 -7.68 -1.87 21.52
N ARG A 170 -7.45 -1.17 22.64
CA ARG A 170 -7.58 -1.74 24.00
C ARG A 170 -9.01 -2.15 24.37
N ASN A 171 -10.01 -1.52 23.76
CA ASN A 171 -11.42 -1.93 23.90
C ASN A 171 -11.70 -3.27 23.22
N HIS A 172 -10.88 -3.66 22.24
CA HIS A 172 -11.06 -4.87 21.44
C HIS A 172 -10.08 -5.99 21.78
N ILE A 173 -8.89 -5.66 22.25
CA ILE A 173 -7.79 -6.57 22.53
C ILE A 173 -7.33 -6.31 23.96
N ASP A 174 -7.18 -7.37 24.75
CA ASP A 174 -6.64 -7.24 26.11
C ASP A 174 -5.19 -6.74 26.09
N PRO A 175 -4.78 -5.86 27.02
CA PRO A 175 -3.43 -5.30 27.05
C PRO A 175 -2.32 -6.37 27.03
N GLU A 176 -2.52 -7.51 27.68
CA GLU A 176 -1.58 -8.64 27.70
C GLU A 176 -1.40 -9.32 26.34
N HIS A 177 -2.35 -9.13 25.41
CA HIS A 177 -2.31 -9.67 24.05
C HIS A 177 -1.95 -8.62 23.00
N LEU A 178 -1.89 -7.34 23.38
CA LEU A 178 -1.58 -6.22 22.49
C LEU A 178 -0.12 -5.78 22.68
N PRO A 179 0.72 -5.72 21.63
CA PRO A 179 2.09 -5.23 21.75
C PRO A 179 2.16 -3.84 22.36
N ALA A 180 3.18 -3.58 23.18
CA ALA A 180 3.35 -2.32 23.88
C ALA A 180 3.46 -1.12 22.91
N VAL A 181 4.05 -1.31 21.73
CA VAL A 181 4.09 -0.26 20.68
C VAL A 181 2.69 0.15 20.19
N TYR A 182 1.69 -0.73 20.31
CA TYR A 182 0.30 -0.46 19.94
C TYR A 182 -0.58 -0.07 21.14
N GLY A 183 0.02 0.19 22.31
CA GLY A 183 -0.67 0.66 23.51
C GLY A 183 -1.10 -0.44 24.49
N GLY A 184 -0.60 -1.67 24.34
CA GLY A 184 -0.78 -2.75 25.32
C GLY A 184 0.43 -2.95 26.23
N GLU A 185 0.61 -4.19 26.70
CA GLU A 185 1.64 -4.60 27.65
C GLU A 185 2.52 -5.75 27.12
N LEU A 186 2.14 -6.35 25.97
CA LEU A 186 2.89 -7.46 25.40
C LEU A 186 4.25 -7.00 24.86
N THR A 187 5.31 -7.71 25.25
CA THR A 187 6.68 -7.51 24.81
C THR A 187 7.32 -8.85 24.46
N ASP A 188 8.41 -8.83 23.70
CA ASP A 188 9.23 -10.03 23.52
C ASP A 188 9.96 -10.41 24.83
N PRO A 189 10.52 -11.63 24.94
CA PRO A 189 11.25 -12.06 26.14
C PRO A 189 12.44 -11.16 26.52
N ASP A 190 12.99 -10.40 25.57
CA ASP A 190 14.07 -9.42 25.76
C ASP A 190 13.55 -8.00 26.10
N GLY A 191 12.22 -7.82 26.18
CA GLY A 191 11.57 -6.55 26.47
C GLY A 191 11.29 -5.69 25.24
N ASP A 192 11.48 -6.19 24.01
CA ASP A 192 11.17 -5.41 22.80
C ASP A 192 9.66 -5.10 22.70
N PRO A 193 9.25 -3.81 22.72
CA PRO A 193 7.84 -3.41 22.63
C PRO A 193 7.22 -3.64 21.25
N CYS A 194 8.02 -3.89 20.22
CA CYS A 194 7.56 -4.16 18.86
C CYS A 194 7.21 -5.63 18.60
N CYS A 195 7.51 -6.53 19.54
CA CYS A 195 7.35 -7.97 19.39
C CYS A 195 7.96 -8.51 18.08
N ARG A 196 9.21 -8.12 17.76
CA ARG A 196 9.92 -8.46 16.51
C ARG A 196 10.11 -9.96 16.32
N THR A 197 10.05 -10.77 17.38
CA THR A 197 10.06 -12.24 17.23
C THR A 197 8.81 -12.79 16.53
N ARG A 198 7.71 -12.04 16.54
CA ARG A 198 6.40 -12.44 15.96
C ARG A 198 5.95 -11.53 14.82
N ILE A 199 6.30 -10.26 14.86
CA ILE A 199 5.90 -9.26 13.88
C ILE A 199 7.13 -8.78 13.11
N ASN A 200 7.21 -9.17 11.84
CA ASN A 200 8.26 -8.67 10.97
C ASN A 200 8.03 -7.17 10.69
N GLN A 201 9.04 -6.34 10.94
CA GLN A 201 8.99 -4.89 10.76
C GLN A 201 9.48 -4.45 9.36
N GLY A 202 9.77 -5.39 8.46
CA GLY A 202 10.24 -5.14 7.10
C GLY A 202 11.62 -4.49 7.07
N GLY A 203 11.81 -3.58 6.10
CA GLY A 203 13.05 -2.85 5.91
C GLY A 203 13.47 -2.82 4.45
N GLN A 204 14.56 -2.11 4.18
CA GLN A 204 15.15 -2.05 2.85
C GLN A 204 15.76 -3.40 2.47
N VAL A 205 15.38 -3.94 1.32
CA VAL A 205 15.92 -5.22 0.86
C VAL A 205 17.35 -5.01 0.34
N PRO A 206 18.35 -5.73 0.87
CA PRO A 206 19.71 -5.64 0.36
C PRO A 206 19.80 -6.08 -1.10
N LYS A 207 20.54 -5.31 -1.91
CA LYS A 207 20.72 -5.56 -3.36
C LYS A 207 21.22 -6.98 -3.69
N ARG A 208 21.88 -7.66 -2.76
CA ARG A 208 22.33 -9.06 -2.93
C ARG A 208 21.17 -10.05 -3.17
N TYR A 209 19.96 -9.72 -2.76
CA TYR A 209 18.77 -10.55 -2.99
C TYR A 209 18.11 -10.29 -4.35
N TYR A 210 18.53 -9.26 -5.09
CA TYR A 210 17.88 -8.88 -6.34
C TYR A 210 18.16 -9.95 -7.39
N ALA A 211 17.11 -10.61 -7.85
CA ALA A 211 17.16 -11.59 -8.92
C ALA A 211 17.07 -10.94 -10.31
N ARG A 212 16.71 -9.65 -10.37
CA ARG A 212 16.59 -8.86 -11.60
C ARG A 212 16.91 -7.39 -11.33
N ASP A 213 17.41 -6.69 -12.34
CA ASP A 213 17.77 -5.26 -12.25
C ASP A 213 16.58 -4.32 -12.48
N PHE A 214 15.59 -4.75 -13.27
CA PHE A 214 14.39 -3.98 -13.56
C PHE A 214 13.17 -4.89 -13.77
N ILE A 215 11.98 -4.30 -13.67
CA ILE A 215 10.71 -4.94 -14.02
C ILE A 215 10.35 -4.49 -15.43
N LYS A 216 9.99 -5.43 -16.30
CA LYS A 216 9.50 -5.10 -17.65
C LYS A 216 8.11 -4.49 -17.51
N VAL A 217 8.00 -3.19 -17.74
CA VAL A 217 6.73 -2.47 -17.72
C VAL A 217 6.28 -2.17 -19.15
N GLN A 218 4.99 -2.32 -19.41
CA GLN A 218 4.37 -1.86 -20.66
C GLN A 218 3.99 -0.39 -20.49
N TYR A 219 4.36 0.43 -21.46
CA TYR A 219 4.06 1.86 -21.48
C TYR A 219 2.83 2.15 -22.33
N ASP A 220 2.00 3.07 -21.89
CA ASP A 220 0.74 3.41 -22.56
C ASP A 220 0.97 4.27 -23.80
N GLN A 221 2.01 5.11 -23.78
CA GLN A 221 2.31 6.06 -24.84
C GLN A 221 3.77 6.02 -25.27
N CYS A 222 4.02 6.39 -26.53
CA CYS A 222 5.36 6.56 -27.09
C CYS A 222 5.37 7.79 -27.99
N VAL A 223 6.27 8.73 -27.72
CA VAL A 223 6.41 9.98 -28.47
C VAL A 223 7.85 10.19 -28.95
N SER A 224 8.02 10.84 -30.09
CA SER A 224 9.34 11.26 -30.56
C SER A 224 9.56 12.73 -30.21
N VAL A 225 10.54 13.00 -29.34
CA VAL A 225 10.98 14.36 -29.00
C VAL A 225 12.12 14.73 -29.94
N GLY A 226 11.83 15.61 -30.88
CA GLY A 226 12.79 16.11 -31.86
C GLY A 226 14.01 16.77 -31.21
N ARG A 227 15.12 16.85 -31.96
CA ARG A 227 16.31 17.60 -31.53
C ARG A 227 15.95 19.07 -31.26
N GLY A 228 16.51 19.67 -30.22
CA GLY A 228 16.23 21.07 -29.89
C GLY A 228 14.78 21.35 -29.47
N SER A 229 13.96 20.32 -29.22
CA SER A 229 12.53 20.46 -28.92
C SER A 229 12.15 19.89 -27.56
N SER A 230 10.90 20.12 -27.15
CA SER A 230 10.31 19.52 -25.97
C SER A 230 8.87 19.09 -26.25
N HIS A 231 8.43 18.05 -25.56
CA HIS A 231 7.05 17.58 -25.57
C HIS A 231 6.39 17.86 -24.22
N GLN A 232 5.15 18.33 -24.21
CA GLN A 232 4.40 18.69 -23.00
C GLN A 232 3.09 17.91 -22.94
N LEU A 233 2.77 17.37 -21.78
CA LEU A 233 1.50 16.73 -21.45
C LEU A 233 0.80 17.55 -20.38
N GLU A 234 -0.47 17.85 -20.59
CA GLU A 234 -1.26 18.71 -19.70
C GLU A 234 -2.32 17.89 -18.96
N TYR A 235 -2.28 17.94 -17.63
CA TYR A 235 -3.26 17.31 -16.74
C TYR A 235 -3.94 18.38 -15.90
N GLU A 236 -5.24 18.54 -16.12
CA GLU A 236 -6.07 19.48 -15.39
C GLU A 236 -6.51 18.86 -14.05
N ILE A 237 -5.98 19.39 -12.96
CA ILE A 237 -6.26 18.94 -11.61
C ILE A 237 -7.26 19.88 -10.97
N LEU A 238 -8.48 19.37 -10.77
CA LEU A 238 -9.58 20.11 -10.15
C LEU A 238 -9.65 19.89 -8.63
N VAL A 239 -9.13 18.76 -8.15
CA VAL A 239 -9.23 18.34 -6.74
C VAL A 239 -7.82 18.24 -6.15
N PRO A 240 -7.43 19.15 -5.24
CA PRO A 240 -6.19 19.03 -4.49
C PRO A 240 -6.11 17.71 -3.70
N GLY A 241 -4.90 17.18 -3.55
CA GLY A 241 -4.62 15.94 -2.84
C GLY A 241 -4.61 14.67 -3.70
N CYS A 242 -4.86 14.77 -5.01
CA CYS A 242 -4.59 13.67 -5.92
C CYS A 242 -3.08 13.45 -6.09
N VAL A 243 -2.70 12.27 -6.57
CA VAL A 243 -1.30 11.93 -6.86
C VAL A 243 -1.12 11.78 -8.35
N LEU A 244 -0.19 12.53 -8.92
CA LEU A 244 0.29 12.35 -10.27
C LEU A 244 1.45 11.34 -10.23
N GLY A 245 1.28 10.18 -10.86
CA GLY A 245 2.32 9.15 -11.00
C GLY A 245 2.81 9.10 -12.44
N TRP A 246 4.11 8.86 -12.64
CA TRP A 246 4.70 8.69 -13.97
C TRP A 246 5.76 7.60 -13.97
N GLN A 247 5.93 6.99 -15.13
CA GLN A 247 7.05 6.13 -15.45
C GLN A 247 7.45 6.34 -16.92
N PHE A 248 8.74 6.39 -17.22
CA PHE A 248 9.21 6.53 -18.59
C PHE A 248 10.57 5.89 -18.83
N THR A 249 10.84 5.58 -20.09
CA THR A 249 12.13 5.18 -20.62
C THR A 249 12.39 5.94 -21.92
N SER A 250 13.67 6.11 -22.28
CA SER A 250 14.07 6.79 -23.51
C SER A 250 14.95 5.90 -24.38
N GLU A 251 14.71 5.91 -25.69
CA GLU A 251 15.66 5.42 -26.69
C GLU A 251 16.49 6.59 -27.21
N GLY A 252 17.78 6.34 -27.46
CA GLY A 252 18.69 7.33 -28.03
C GLY A 252 19.44 8.16 -26.99
N GLY A 253 19.45 7.80 -25.71
CA GLY A 253 20.25 8.44 -24.66
C GLY A 253 19.41 9.09 -23.57
N ASP A 254 19.99 10.06 -22.87
CA ASP A 254 19.34 10.75 -21.77
C ASP A 254 18.24 11.72 -22.26
N VAL A 255 17.21 11.92 -21.43
CA VAL A 255 16.11 12.85 -21.69
C VAL A 255 15.91 13.76 -20.48
N GLY A 256 15.62 15.04 -20.72
CA GLY A 256 15.23 15.97 -19.67
C GLY A 256 13.78 15.71 -19.25
N PHE A 257 13.48 15.75 -17.96
CA PHE A 257 12.12 15.64 -17.46
C PHE A 257 11.89 16.59 -16.29
N GLY A 258 10.73 17.23 -16.25
CA GLY A 258 10.31 18.12 -15.17
C GLY A 258 8.79 18.33 -15.18
N ILE A 259 8.26 18.83 -14.06
CA ILE A 259 6.82 19.07 -13.88
C ILE A 259 6.60 20.53 -13.50
N PHE A 260 5.68 21.17 -14.18
CA PHE A 260 5.32 22.57 -13.99
C PHE A 260 3.82 22.68 -13.73
N ILE A 261 3.37 23.84 -13.24
CA ILE A 261 1.95 24.16 -13.11
C ILE A 261 1.64 25.50 -13.78
N LYS A 262 0.50 25.55 -14.46
CA LYS A 262 -0.06 26.76 -15.08
C LYS A 262 -1.55 26.93 -14.78
N LYS A 263 -2.05 28.15 -14.98
CA LYS A 263 -3.45 28.53 -14.70
C LYS A 263 -4.44 28.01 -15.75
N ASN A 264 -4.11 28.17 -17.04
CA ASN A 264 -5.04 27.90 -18.14
C ASN A 264 -4.56 26.72 -18.98
N ARG A 265 -5.51 25.88 -19.40
CA ARG A 265 -5.27 24.76 -20.31
C ARG A 265 -5.13 25.23 -21.76
N GLY A 266 -4.32 24.55 -22.55
CA GLY A 266 -4.23 24.74 -24.00
C GLY A 266 -3.35 25.90 -24.48
N GLU A 267 -3.00 26.85 -23.63
CA GLU A 267 -1.98 27.86 -23.96
C GLU A 267 -0.58 27.25 -23.79
N TRP A 268 0.13 27.02 -24.90
CA TRP A 268 1.50 26.54 -24.83
C TRP A 268 2.40 27.61 -24.19
N MET A 269 3.12 27.23 -23.14
CA MET A 269 4.03 28.13 -22.43
C MET A 269 5.44 27.55 -22.38
N LYS A 270 6.43 28.46 -22.40
CA LYS A 270 7.83 28.09 -22.17
C LYS A 270 8.00 27.74 -20.69
N ALA A 271 8.93 26.84 -20.38
CA ALA A 271 9.18 26.40 -19.01
C ALA A 271 9.42 27.57 -18.03
N GLY A 272 10.23 28.57 -18.41
CA GLY A 272 10.49 29.73 -17.55
C GLY A 272 9.30 30.67 -17.29
N GLN A 273 8.13 30.41 -17.89
CA GLN A 273 6.88 31.15 -17.64
C GLN A 273 5.92 30.37 -16.75
N MET A 274 6.20 29.09 -16.49
CA MET A 274 5.39 28.22 -15.64
C MET A 274 6.01 28.12 -14.26
N LEU A 275 5.18 27.88 -13.24
CA LEU A 275 5.69 27.62 -11.90
C LEU A 275 6.25 26.19 -11.87
N GLU A 276 7.50 26.06 -11.44
CA GLU A 276 8.17 24.76 -11.35
C GLU A 276 7.71 24.00 -10.11
N VAL A 277 7.28 22.75 -10.29
CA VAL A 277 6.83 21.86 -9.21
C VAL A 277 7.86 20.75 -8.99
N LEU A 278 8.38 20.18 -10.07
CA LEU A 278 9.52 19.27 -10.07
C LEU A 278 10.59 19.85 -11.01
N PRO A 279 11.79 20.18 -10.50
CA PRO A 279 12.86 20.72 -11.32
C PRO A 279 13.23 19.85 -12.49
N SER A 280 13.48 20.49 -13.64
CA SER A 280 13.89 19.75 -14.81
C SER A 280 15.31 19.21 -14.65
N GLN A 281 15.45 17.89 -14.71
CA GLN A 281 16.74 17.19 -14.61
C GLN A 281 16.94 16.27 -15.81
N ARG A 282 18.20 15.90 -16.07
CA ARG A 282 18.57 14.96 -17.14
C ARG A 282 18.62 13.56 -16.56
N TYR A 283 17.86 12.66 -17.18
CA TYR A 283 17.74 11.28 -16.73
C TYR A 283 18.31 10.32 -17.76
N ASN A 284 19.13 9.36 -17.31
CA ASN A 284 19.66 8.29 -18.15
C ASN A 284 18.62 7.16 -18.34
N ALA A 285 17.41 7.54 -18.74
CA ALA A 285 16.24 6.66 -18.80
C ALA A 285 16.34 5.56 -19.88
N HIS A 286 17.43 5.52 -20.65
CA HIS A 286 17.80 4.46 -21.59
C HIS A 286 18.52 3.28 -20.93
N LEU A 287 19.10 3.49 -19.74
CA LEU A 287 19.77 2.44 -18.96
C LEU A 287 18.81 1.80 -17.97
N VAL A 288 18.09 2.64 -17.23
CA VAL A 288 17.13 2.23 -16.21
C VAL A 288 15.88 3.09 -16.39
N PRO A 289 14.68 2.48 -16.48
CA PRO A 289 13.43 3.24 -16.47
C PRO A 289 13.34 4.17 -15.26
N GLU A 290 12.84 5.37 -15.49
CA GLU A 290 12.58 6.34 -14.43
C GLU A 290 11.11 6.27 -14.01
N ASP A 291 10.86 6.39 -12.72
CA ASP A 291 9.52 6.52 -12.17
C ASP A 291 9.49 7.54 -11.05
N GLY A 292 8.31 8.12 -10.83
CA GLY A 292 8.10 9.06 -9.74
C GLY A 292 6.62 9.30 -9.51
N SER A 293 6.35 10.00 -8.42
CA SER A 293 5.02 10.50 -8.15
C SER A 293 5.09 11.79 -7.33
N LEU A 294 4.00 12.55 -7.38
CA LEU A 294 3.86 13.86 -6.77
C LEU A 294 2.44 14.01 -6.26
N THR A 295 2.27 14.49 -5.03
CA THR A 295 0.94 14.94 -4.55
C THR A 295 0.66 16.33 -5.09
N CYS A 296 -0.43 16.49 -5.85
CA CYS A 296 -0.89 17.77 -6.37
C CYS A 296 -1.56 18.56 -5.25
N THR A 297 -0.85 19.51 -4.64
CA THR A 297 -1.34 20.30 -3.49
C THR A 297 -2.29 21.42 -3.88
N GLU A 298 -2.24 21.86 -5.14
CA GLU A 298 -3.03 22.96 -5.68
C GLU A 298 -3.77 22.52 -6.93
N ALA A 299 -4.95 23.13 -7.16
CA ALA A 299 -5.69 22.98 -8.40
C ALA A 299 -5.04 23.81 -9.51
N GLY A 300 -5.01 23.26 -10.72
CA GLY A 300 -4.37 23.88 -11.87
C GLY A 300 -4.00 22.86 -12.94
N VAL A 301 -3.33 23.32 -13.99
CA VAL A 301 -2.89 22.46 -15.09
C VAL A 301 -1.44 22.08 -14.86
N TYR A 302 -1.21 20.82 -14.48
CA TYR A 302 0.13 20.26 -14.33
C TYR A 302 0.66 19.86 -15.70
N VAL A 303 1.87 20.31 -16.01
CA VAL A 303 2.53 20.11 -17.29
C VAL A 303 3.76 19.23 -17.08
N LEU A 304 3.69 17.97 -17.54
CA LEU A 304 4.85 17.10 -17.59
C LEU A 304 5.58 17.39 -18.89
N ARG A 305 6.88 17.72 -18.79
CA ARG A 305 7.68 18.16 -19.93
C ARG A 305 8.86 17.23 -20.14
N PHE A 306 8.89 16.57 -21.29
CA PHE A 306 10.08 15.89 -21.81
C PHE A 306 10.90 16.86 -22.64
N ASP A 307 12.14 17.08 -22.25
CA ASP A 307 13.03 18.07 -22.86
C ASP A 307 14.20 17.39 -23.58
N ASN A 308 14.36 17.72 -24.85
CA ASN A 308 15.49 17.31 -25.69
C ASN A 308 16.17 18.55 -26.30
N THR A 309 16.11 19.69 -25.61
CA THR A 309 16.61 20.96 -26.16
C THR A 309 18.14 21.01 -26.23
N TYR A 310 18.81 20.19 -25.43
CA TYR A 310 20.27 20.08 -25.39
C TYR A 310 20.85 19.11 -26.45
N SER A 311 20.04 18.26 -27.09
CA SER A 311 20.56 17.33 -28.10
C SER A 311 20.71 18.02 -29.46
N ILE A 312 21.92 17.89 -30.02
CA ILE A 312 22.28 18.54 -31.28
C ILE A 312 21.96 17.65 -32.49
N PHE A 313 22.10 16.33 -32.35
CA PHE A 313 22.06 15.39 -33.50
C PHE A 313 20.91 14.40 -33.48
N GLN A 314 20.34 14.07 -32.33
CA GLN A 314 19.42 12.93 -32.19
C GLN A 314 18.07 13.35 -31.59
N SER A 315 17.00 12.87 -32.22
CA SER A 315 15.67 12.79 -31.59
C SER A 315 15.67 11.67 -30.55
N LYS A 316 14.87 11.81 -29.49
CA LYS A 316 14.65 10.76 -28.50
C LYS A 316 13.26 10.18 -28.67
N ARG A 317 13.14 8.85 -28.67
CA ARG A 317 11.82 8.21 -28.52
C ARG A 317 11.60 7.96 -27.03
N VAL A 318 10.54 8.52 -26.48
CA VAL A 318 10.21 8.41 -25.06
C VAL A 318 8.94 7.58 -24.95
N SER A 319 9.03 6.45 -24.26
CA SER A 319 7.89 5.62 -23.91
C SER A 319 7.54 5.86 -22.46
N PHE A 320 6.27 6.17 -22.17
CA PHE A 320 5.85 6.59 -20.84
C PHE A 320 4.40 6.19 -20.51
N SER A 321 4.13 6.16 -19.21
CA SER A 321 2.79 6.03 -18.61
C SER A 321 2.65 7.11 -17.56
N VAL A 322 1.49 7.77 -17.52
CA VAL A 322 1.18 8.83 -16.56
C VAL A 322 -0.25 8.62 -16.06
N GLU A 323 -0.42 8.64 -14.74
CA GLU A 323 -1.69 8.36 -14.09
C GLU A 323 -2.02 9.43 -13.05
N VAL A 324 -3.30 9.75 -12.92
CA VAL A 324 -3.81 10.63 -11.87
C VAL A 324 -4.64 9.78 -10.90
N LEU A 325 -4.11 9.59 -9.70
CA LEU A 325 -4.70 8.79 -8.65
C LEU A 325 -5.52 9.70 -7.74
N LEU A 326 -6.85 9.53 -7.77
CA LEU A 326 -7.78 10.33 -6.99
C LEU A 326 -7.95 9.77 -5.56
N PRO A 327 -8.16 10.63 -4.55
CA PRO A 327 -8.50 10.18 -3.20
C PRO A 327 -9.90 9.55 -3.17
N SER A 328 -10.06 8.46 -2.41
CA SER A 328 -11.36 7.85 -2.15
C SER A 328 -12.22 8.75 -1.26
N ARG A 329 -13.52 8.85 -1.56
CA ARG A 329 -14.49 9.54 -0.68
C ARG A 329 -14.89 8.68 0.52
N ASP A 330 -14.79 7.36 0.38
CA ASP A 330 -15.29 6.36 1.34
C ASP A 330 -14.37 6.16 2.55
N SER A 331 -13.16 6.73 2.55
CA SER A 331 -12.15 6.53 3.60
C SER A 331 -12.18 7.61 4.69
N GLN A 332 -13.20 8.46 4.73
CA GLN A 332 -13.31 9.49 5.77
C GLN A 332 -13.71 8.83 7.09
N SER A 333 -12.94 9.10 8.14
CA SER A 333 -13.07 8.50 9.48
C SER A 333 -14.52 8.54 9.97
N HIS A 334 -15.06 7.39 10.38
CA HIS A 334 -16.28 7.33 11.17
C HIS A 334 -15.93 7.59 12.65
N PRO A 335 -16.33 8.73 13.25
CA PRO A 335 -16.32 8.84 14.69
C PRO A 335 -17.43 7.94 15.24
N GLU A 336 -17.08 6.90 15.98
CA GLU A 336 -18.05 6.21 16.83
C GLU A 336 -18.51 7.19 17.91
N THR A 337 -19.64 7.85 17.68
CA THR A 337 -20.43 8.41 18.77
C THR A 337 -20.97 7.23 19.59
N SER A 338 -20.41 7.03 20.77
CA SER A 338 -20.93 6.17 21.82
C SER A 338 -22.44 6.43 22.02
N ARG A 339 -23.29 5.58 21.46
CA ARG A 339 -24.71 5.52 21.82
C ARG A 339 -24.80 4.84 23.18
N THR A 340 -24.75 5.62 24.24
CA THR A 340 -25.24 5.20 25.55
C THR A 340 -26.73 4.89 25.40
N SER A 341 -27.09 3.62 25.51
CA SER A 341 -28.46 3.13 25.63
C SER A 341 -29.06 3.63 26.95
N ASN A 342 -29.72 4.79 26.92
CA ASN A 342 -30.64 5.18 27.99
C ASN A 342 -31.89 4.31 27.90
N HIS A 343 -31.85 3.14 28.54
CA HIS A 343 -33.06 2.45 28.98
C HIS A 343 -33.79 3.35 29.99
N LYS A 344 -34.80 4.08 29.52
CA LYS A 344 -35.84 4.60 30.41
C LYS A 344 -36.73 3.43 30.82
N ALA A 345 -36.72 3.11 32.11
CA ALA A 345 -37.68 2.24 32.75
C ALA A 345 -39.11 2.82 32.63
N PRO A 346 -40.16 1.98 32.59
CA PRO A 346 -41.54 2.44 32.56
C PRO A 346 -41.98 2.88 33.95
N ILE A 347 -42.55 4.09 34.06
CA ILE A 347 -43.29 4.51 35.24
C ILE A 347 -44.74 4.09 35.04
N SER A 348 -45.15 3.08 35.79
CA SER A 348 -46.55 2.77 36.08
C SER A 348 -46.98 3.55 37.33
N GLN A 349 -47.85 4.53 37.16
CA GLN A 349 -49.10 4.76 37.93
C GLN A 349 -49.86 5.95 37.33
#